data_AF-A0A7W7CUU2-F1
#
_entry.id   AF-A0A7W7CUU2-F1
#
_cell.length_a   1.000
_cell.length_b   1.000
_cell.length_c   1.000
_cell.angle_alpha   90.00
_cell.angle_beta   90.00
_cell.angle_gamma   90.00
#
_symmetry.space_group_name_H-M   'P 1'
#
loop_
_entity.id
_entity.type
_entity.pdbx_description
1 polymer ?
#
loop_
_entity_poly.entity_id
_entity_poly.type
_entity_poly.pdbx_seq_one_letter_code
_entity_poly.pdbx_strand_id
1 'polypeptide(L)'
;MTITQDVPTPYLFRATPAQTDRLQRVLVDLVALHLHGKQAHWNIVGPNFRDLHLQLDELVDIAREAGDTIAERMRALGAVPDGRPAVVAAHTALGDLGPGELATGDAATRVAGLIGQAVATIREVHDAVDAEDPTTADILHGIVHDLEKQAWMLTAENATPRRS
;
A
#
# COMPACT_ATOMS: atom_id res chain seq x y z
N MET A 1 27.46 24.25 -16.28
CA MET A 1 26.16 23.81 -16.82
C MET A 1 26.42 22.51 -17.55
N THR A 2 26.41 21.39 -16.82
CA THR A 2 26.70 20.08 -17.42
C THR A 2 25.37 19.51 -17.87
N ILE A 3 25.17 19.49 -19.19
CA ILE A 3 24.08 18.73 -19.80
C ILE A 3 24.41 17.26 -19.58
N THR A 4 23.72 16.63 -18.63
CA THR A 4 23.69 15.17 -18.51
C THR A 4 23.05 14.68 -19.79
N GLN A 5 23.85 14.10 -20.69
CA GLN A 5 23.31 13.43 -21.85
C GLN A 5 22.53 12.22 -21.37
N ASP A 6 21.21 12.27 -21.56
CA ASP A 6 20.33 11.11 -21.41
C ASP A 6 20.83 10.06 -22.40
N VAL A 7 21.44 8.98 -21.89
CA VAL A 7 21.77 7.83 -22.73
C VAL A 7 20.42 7.23 -23.13
N PRO A 8 20.00 7.28 -24.41
CA PRO A 8 18.73 6.72 -24.79
C PRO A 8 18.89 5.20 -24.73
N THR A 9 18.32 4.56 -23.69
CA THR A 9 18.21 3.11 -23.65
C THR A 9 17.13 2.72 -24.66
N PRO A 10 17.47 2.28 -25.89
CA PRO A 10 16.52 2.25 -27.01
C PRO A 10 15.47 1.15 -26.91
N TYR A 11 15.49 0.37 -25.82
CA TYR A 11 14.75 -0.87 -25.65
C TYR A 11 13.92 -0.93 -24.36
N LEU A 12 13.81 0.18 -23.61
CA LEU A 12 12.98 0.23 -22.41
C LEU A 12 11.69 1.00 -22.70
N PHE A 13 10.56 0.36 -22.43
CA PHE A 13 9.29 1.05 -22.30
C PHE A 13 9.42 2.12 -21.20
N ARG A 14 8.92 3.34 -21.48
CA ARG A 14 8.96 4.47 -20.54
C ARG A 14 7.55 4.85 -20.14
N ALA A 15 7.32 4.97 -18.83
CA ALA A 15 6.07 5.46 -18.30
C ALA A 15 5.80 6.89 -18.78
N THR A 16 4.54 7.18 -19.14
CA THR A 16 4.09 8.56 -19.27
C THR A 16 4.13 9.28 -17.92
N PRO A 17 4.09 10.62 -17.90
CA PRO A 17 3.90 11.36 -16.66
C PRO A 17 2.65 10.92 -15.89
N ALA A 18 1.55 10.65 -16.59
CA ALA A 18 0.32 10.18 -15.97
C ALA A 18 0.48 8.81 -15.31
N GLN A 19 1.22 7.89 -15.93
CA GLN A 19 1.54 6.60 -15.33
C GLN A 19 2.47 6.73 -14.13
N THR A 20 3.44 7.63 -14.20
CA THR A 20 4.30 7.98 -13.07
C THR A 20 3.47 8.44 -11.88
N ASP A 21 2.51 9.35 -12.11
CA ASP A 21 1.65 9.89 -11.06
C ASP A 21 0.75 8.79 -10.45
N ARG A 22 0.19 7.89 -11.28
CA ARG A 22 -0.62 6.74 -10.81
C ARG A 22 0.18 5.82 -9.88
N LEU A 23 1.38 5.43 -10.29
CA LEU A 23 2.23 4.56 -9.47
C LEU A 23 2.75 5.27 -8.23
N GLN A 24 2.99 6.58 -8.30
CA GLN A 24 3.35 7.38 -7.13
C GLN A 24 2.23 7.42 -6.08
N ARG A 25 0.96 7.47 -6.50
CA ARG A 25 -0.20 7.36 -5.59
C ARG A 25 -0.23 6.02 -4.86
N VAL A 26 -0.04 4.92 -5.60
CA VAL A 26 0.02 3.58 -5.01
C VAL A 26 1.19 3.47 -4.03
N LEU A 27 2.38 3.96 -4.42
CA LEU A 27 3.57 3.95 -3.57
C LEU A 27 3.35 4.65 -2.23
N VAL A 28 2.81 5.88 -2.24
CA VAL A 28 2.63 6.63 -0.98
C VAL A 28 1.62 5.96 -0.04
N ASP A 29 0.58 5.33 -0.59
CA ASP A 29 -0.41 4.61 0.22
C ASP A 29 0.18 3.34 0.84
N LEU A 30 1.00 2.59 0.11
CA LEU A 30 1.69 1.42 0.65
C LEU A 30 2.71 1.80 1.74
N VAL A 31 3.43 2.92 1.54
CA VAL A 31 4.34 3.46 2.55
C VAL A 31 3.58 3.90 3.81
N ALA A 32 2.49 4.63 3.64
CA ALA A 32 1.63 5.03 4.76
C ALA A 32 1.05 3.80 5.48
N LEU A 33 0.58 2.79 4.74
CA LEU A 33 -0.04 1.59 5.30
C LEU A 33 0.91 0.83 6.22
N HIS A 34 2.17 0.62 5.82
CA HIS A 34 3.11 -0.09 6.69
C HIS A 34 3.48 0.73 7.94
N LEU A 35 3.47 2.06 7.87
CA LEU A 35 3.69 2.92 9.03
C LEU A 35 2.50 2.83 10.00
N HIS A 36 1.28 2.87 9.49
CA HIS A 36 0.07 2.65 10.29
C HIS A 36 0.04 1.24 10.89
N GLY A 37 0.43 0.22 10.13
CA GLY A 37 0.56 -1.16 10.61
C GLY A 37 1.51 -1.26 11.80
N LYS A 38 2.69 -0.64 11.72
CA LYS A 38 3.63 -0.59 12.86
C LYS A 38 3.11 0.23 14.04
N GLN A 39 2.46 1.36 13.77
CA GLN A 39 1.84 2.17 14.83
C GLN A 39 0.81 1.35 15.62
N ALA A 40 -0.05 0.58 14.93
CA ALA A 40 -0.98 -0.34 15.58
C ALA A 40 -0.23 -1.45 16.32
N HIS A 41 0.72 -2.11 15.67
CA HIS A 41 1.49 -3.23 16.23
C HIS A 41 2.17 -2.89 17.57
N TRP A 42 2.67 -1.65 17.73
CA TRP A 42 3.27 -1.20 18.98
C TRP A 42 2.25 -0.84 20.08
N ASN A 43 1.06 -0.40 19.72
CA ASN A 43 0.13 0.28 20.65
C ASN A 43 -1.21 -0.43 20.82
N ILE A 44 -1.38 -1.67 20.34
CA ILE A 44 -2.57 -2.45 20.66
C ILE A 44 -2.54 -2.99 22.09
N VAL A 45 -3.70 -2.98 22.74
CA VAL A 45 -3.91 -3.54 24.08
C VAL A 45 -5.22 -4.33 24.13
N GLY A 46 -5.25 -5.41 24.92
CA GLY A 46 -6.47 -6.17 25.19
C GLY A 46 -6.43 -7.65 24.79
N PRO A 47 -7.59 -8.32 24.80
CA PRO A 47 -7.72 -9.73 24.43
C PRO A 47 -7.17 -9.99 23.03
N ASN A 48 -6.57 -11.16 22.83
CA ASN A 48 -5.95 -11.56 21.56
C ASN A 48 -4.76 -10.70 21.10
N PHE A 49 -4.14 -9.93 22.01
CA PHE A 49 -2.99 -9.06 21.71
C PHE A 49 -1.92 -9.76 20.88
N ARG A 50 -1.45 -10.94 21.30
CA ARG A 50 -0.29 -11.59 20.67
C ARG A 50 -0.56 -11.97 19.22
N ASP A 51 -1.73 -12.52 18.92
CA ASP A 51 -2.02 -13.00 17.58
C ASP A 51 -2.28 -11.82 16.63
N LEU A 52 -3.00 -10.79 17.09
CA LEU A 52 -3.14 -9.55 16.32
C LEU A 52 -1.79 -8.84 16.11
N HIS A 53 -0.92 -8.81 17.13
CA HIS A 53 0.42 -8.23 17.04
C HIS A 53 1.26 -8.88 15.93
N LEU A 54 1.19 -10.20 15.81
CA LEU A 54 1.88 -10.96 14.76
C LEU A 54 1.21 -10.79 13.39
N GLN A 55 -0.13 -10.77 13.32
CA GLN A 55 -0.86 -10.51 12.08
C GLN A 55 -0.53 -9.13 11.50
N LEU A 56 -0.37 -8.12 12.35
CA LEU A 56 0.02 -6.77 11.93
C LEU A 56 1.44 -6.73 11.37
N ASP A 57 2.35 -7.61 11.81
CA ASP A 57 3.67 -7.75 11.18
C ASP A 57 3.56 -8.32 9.76
N GLU A 58 2.71 -9.33 9.54
CA GLU A 58 2.48 -9.87 8.20
C GLU A 58 1.96 -8.79 7.24
N LEU A 59 1.01 -7.95 7.68
CA LEU A 59 0.51 -6.82 6.90
C LEU A 59 1.63 -5.81 6.59
N VAL A 60 2.46 -5.50 7.58
CA VAL A 60 3.58 -4.56 7.42
C VAL A 60 4.56 -5.08 6.37
N ASP A 61 4.91 -6.35 6.42
CA ASP A 61 5.83 -6.96 5.46
C ASP A 61 5.24 -6.94 4.05
N ILE A 62 3.97 -7.35 3.89
CA ILE A 62 3.25 -7.27 2.60
C ILE A 62 3.27 -5.84 2.04
N ALA A 63 2.90 -4.84 2.84
CA ALA A 63 2.84 -3.45 2.37
C ALA A 63 4.23 -2.88 2.03
N ARG A 64 5.27 -3.27 2.77
CA ARG A 64 6.66 -2.86 2.50
C ARG A 64 7.20 -3.49 1.22
N GLU A 65 7.02 -4.78 1.04
CA GLU A 65 7.46 -5.50 -0.17
C GLU A 65 6.72 -5.00 -1.42
N ALA A 66 5.41 -4.75 -1.30
CA ALA A 66 4.62 -4.14 -2.36
C ALA A 66 5.11 -2.71 -2.69
N GLY A 67 5.39 -1.89 -1.66
CA GLY A 67 5.90 -0.54 -1.85
C GLY A 67 7.25 -0.52 -2.57
N ASP A 68 8.16 -1.42 -2.19
CA ASP A 68 9.46 -1.60 -2.85
C ASP A 68 9.28 -2.04 -4.32
N THR A 69 8.45 -3.06 -4.55
CA THR A 69 8.13 -3.56 -5.91
C THR A 69 7.61 -2.45 -6.82
N ILE A 70 6.71 -1.58 -6.33
CA ILE A 70 6.18 -0.45 -7.09
C ILE A 70 7.27 0.60 -7.35
N ALA A 71 8.08 0.95 -6.34
CA ALA A 71 9.16 1.91 -6.51
C ALA A 71 10.20 1.43 -7.52
N GLU A 72 10.61 0.16 -7.44
CA GLU A 72 11.54 -0.44 -8.41
C GLU A 72 10.92 -0.56 -9.80
N ARG A 73 9.62 -0.87 -9.90
CA ARG A 73 8.90 -0.83 -11.17
C ARG A 73 8.92 0.57 -11.78
N MET A 74 8.67 1.61 -11.00
CA MET A 74 8.80 3.01 -11.45
C MET A 74 10.20 3.28 -12.00
N ARG A 75 11.27 2.83 -11.33
CA ARG A 75 12.65 2.96 -11.82
C ARG A 75 12.86 2.22 -13.15
N ALA A 76 12.35 1.00 -13.28
CA ALA A 76 12.43 0.21 -14.50
C ALA A 76 11.71 0.89 -15.69
N LEU A 77 10.67 1.68 -15.41
CA LEU A 77 9.91 2.47 -16.37
C LEU A 77 10.49 3.87 -16.63
N GLY A 78 11.66 4.17 -16.06
CA GLY A 78 12.32 5.47 -16.21
C GLY A 78 11.74 6.60 -15.36
N ALA A 79 10.79 6.30 -14.45
CA ALA A 79 10.22 7.24 -13.50
C ALA A 79 11.05 7.32 -12.21
N VAL A 80 10.92 8.42 -11.45
CA VAL A 80 11.61 8.62 -10.17
C VAL A 80 10.57 8.54 -9.04
N PRO A 81 10.54 7.47 -8.23
CA PRO A 81 9.66 7.37 -7.07
C PRO A 81 10.11 8.32 -5.95
N ASP A 82 9.15 8.85 -5.19
CA ASP A 82 9.40 9.68 -4.02
C ASP A 82 8.65 9.14 -2.79
N GLY A 83 9.38 8.46 -1.91
CA GLY A 83 8.87 7.92 -0.64
C GLY A 83 9.24 8.76 0.57
N ARG A 84 9.67 10.02 0.41
CA ARG A 84 10.08 10.87 1.54
C ARG A 84 8.89 11.09 2.50
N PRO A 85 9.10 11.12 3.82
CA PRO A 85 8.01 11.23 4.79
C PRO A 85 7.06 12.41 4.55
N ALA A 86 7.58 13.58 4.14
CA ALA A 86 6.76 14.75 3.85
C ALA A 86 5.86 14.56 2.61
N VAL A 87 6.32 13.80 1.61
CA VAL A 87 5.55 13.49 0.41
C VAL A 87 4.46 12.47 0.73
N VAL A 88 4.81 11.41 1.47
CA VAL A 88 3.85 10.41 1.94
C VAL A 88 2.73 11.08 2.73
N ALA A 89 3.09 11.90 3.73
CA ALA A 89 2.12 12.61 4.56
C ALA A 89 1.23 13.60 3.78
N ALA A 90 1.74 14.21 2.70
CA ALA A 90 0.99 15.17 1.91
C ALA A 90 0.07 14.52 0.86
N HIS A 91 0.35 13.29 0.43
CA HIS A 91 -0.27 12.71 -0.76
C HIS A 91 -0.97 11.37 -0.55
N THR A 92 -0.81 10.71 0.60
CA THR A 92 -1.56 9.48 0.87
C THR A 92 -3.06 9.75 0.93
N ALA A 93 -3.84 8.81 0.40
CA ALA A 93 -5.30 8.78 0.52
C ALA A 93 -5.76 8.10 1.82
N LEU A 94 -4.84 7.51 2.59
CA LEU A 94 -5.17 6.81 3.82
C LEU A 94 -5.60 7.80 4.91
N GLY A 95 -6.65 7.42 5.63
CA GLY A 95 -7.10 8.13 6.83
C GLY A 95 -6.11 7.98 7.99
N ASP A 96 -6.37 8.70 9.08
CA ASP A 96 -5.59 8.55 10.30
C ASP A 96 -6.05 7.32 11.10
N LEU A 97 -5.08 6.55 11.61
CA LEU A 97 -5.32 5.46 12.56
C LEU A 97 -5.78 6.01 13.93
N GLY A 98 -5.31 7.21 14.27
CA GLY A 98 -5.50 7.88 15.55
C GLY A 98 -4.32 7.68 16.51
N PRO A 99 -4.18 8.56 17.52
CA PRO A 99 -3.06 8.53 18.45
C PRO A 99 -3.26 7.52 19.59
N GLY A 100 -2.17 7.13 20.22
CA GLY A 100 -2.17 6.40 21.50
C GLY A 100 -2.48 4.91 21.39
N GLU A 101 -2.89 4.33 22.53
CA GLU A 101 -3.27 2.92 22.64
C GLU A 101 -4.61 2.65 21.95
N LEU A 102 -4.73 1.47 21.33
CA LEU A 102 -5.96 1.00 20.69
C LEU A 102 -6.38 -0.35 21.27
N ALA A 103 -7.67 -0.51 21.54
CA ALA A 103 -8.22 -1.84 21.82
C ALA A 103 -8.02 -2.74 20.58
N THR A 104 -7.70 -4.02 20.79
CA THR A 104 -7.44 -4.97 19.69
C THR A 104 -8.56 -5.01 18.64
N GLY A 105 -9.83 -5.05 19.05
CA GLY A 105 -10.98 -5.01 18.14
C GLY A 105 -11.09 -3.70 17.34
N ASP A 106 -10.80 -2.56 17.97
CA ASP A 106 -10.80 -1.25 17.28
C ASP A 106 -9.66 -1.16 16.27
N ALA A 107 -8.47 -1.61 16.64
CA ALA A 107 -7.32 -1.67 15.75
C ALA A 107 -7.59 -2.56 14.53
N ALA A 108 -8.16 -3.76 14.72
CA ALA A 108 -8.51 -4.66 13.62
C ALA A 108 -9.47 -3.99 12.62
N THR A 109 -10.50 -3.30 13.11
CA THR A 109 -11.45 -2.57 12.25
C THR A 109 -10.79 -1.40 11.52
N ARG A 110 -10.02 -0.56 12.23
CA ARG A 110 -9.40 0.62 11.65
C ARG A 110 -8.35 0.26 10.61
N VAL A 111 -7.47 -0.69 10.92
CA VAL A 111 -6.42 -1.16 10.01
C VAL A 111 -7.05 -1.80 8.77
N ALA A 112 -8.09 -2.63 8.90
CA ALA A 112 -8.82 -3.14 7.75
C ALA A 112 -9.42 -2.03 6.87
N GLY A 113 -9.90 -0.94 7.48
CA GLY A 113 -10.34 0.25 6.76
C GLY A 113 -9.23 0.92 5.95
N LEU A 114 -8.04 1.07 6.53
CA LEU A 114 -6.85 1.61 5.84
C LEU A 114 -6.42 0.71 4.67
N ILE A 115 -6.46 -0.61 4.85
CA ILE A 115 -6.20 -1.56 3.75
C ILE A 115 -7.23 -1.35 2.63
N GLY A 116 -8.51 -1.22 2.97
CA GLY A 116 -9.57 -0.98 1.98
C GLY A 116 -9.36 0.31 1.19
N GLN A 117 -8.84 1.36 1.83
CA GLN A 117 -8.49 2.63 1.16
C GLN A 117 -7.30 2.46 0.20
N ALA A 118 -6.24 1.76 0.60
CA ALA A 118 -5.11 1.46 -0.29
C ALA A 118 -5.57 0.64 -1.51
N VAL A 119 -6.39 -0.38 -1.29
CA VAL A 119 -7.00 -1.19 -2.38
C VAL A 119 -7.87 -0.33 -3.28
N ALA A 120 -8.65 0.61 -2.73
CA ALA A 120 -9.45 1.53 -3.52
C ALA A 120 -8.59 2.41 -4.43
N THR A 121 -7.46 2.95 -3.93
CA THR A 121 -6.50 3.69 -4.76
C THR A 121 -5.95 2.83 -5.90
N ILE A 122 -5.57 1.58 -5.62
CA ILE A 122 -5.04 0.66 -6.64
C ILE A 122 -6.11 0.39 -7.71
N ARG A 123 -7.35 0.09 -7.29
CA ARG A 123 -8.46 -0.16 -8.21
C ARG A 123 -8.84 1.06 -9.04
N GLU A 124 -8.71 2.27 -8.49
CA GLU A 124 -8.97 3.51 -9.22
C GLU A 124 -7.96 3.74 -10.37
N VAL A 125 -6.68 3.45 -10.13
CA VAL A 125 -5.64 3.64 -11.16
C VAL A 125 -5.53 2.47 -12.14
N HIS A 126 -6.06 1.30 -11.77
CA HIS A 126 -5.85 0.02 -12.43
C HIS A 126 -6.07 0.07 -13.94
N ASP A 127 -7.27 0.43 -14.41
CA ASP A 127 -7.61 0.31 -15.83
C ASP A 127 -6.74 1.21 -16.72
N ALA A 128 -6.34 2.37 -16.21
CA ALA A 128 -5.43 3.27 -16.91
C ALA A 128 -3.98 2.76 -16.89
N VAL A 129 -3.57 2.09 -15.80
CA VAL A 129 -2.28 1.40 -15.72
C VAL A 129 -2.23 0.22 -16.70
N ASP A 130 -3.29 -0.59 -16.78
CA ASP A 130 -3.40 -1.75 -17.66
C ASP A 130 -3.40 -1.34 -19.15
N ALA A 131 -4.16 -0.30 -19.49
CA ALA A 131 -4.19 0.22 -20.87
C ALA A 131 -2.82 0.72 -21.36
N GLU A 132 -1.96 1.19 -20.46
CA GLU A 132 -0.62 1.70 -20.78
C GLU A 132 0.46 0.62 -20.67
N ASP A 133 0.41 -0.22 -19.63
CA ASP A 133 1.37 -1.27 -19.34
C ASP A 133 0.73 -2.44 -18.56
N PRO A 134 0.22 -3.47 -19.29
CA PRO A 134 -0.40 -4.64 -18.68
C PRO A 134 0.52 -5.40 -17.72
N THR A 135 1.85 -5.31 -17.89
CA THR A 135 2.80 -5.95 -16.97
C THR A 135 2.77 -5.28 -15.59
N THR A 136 2.57 -3.96 -15.53
CA THR A 136 2.40 -3.28 -14.24
C THR A 136 1.04 -3.58 -13.62
N ALA A 137 -0.02 -3.75 -14.41
CA ALA A 137 -1.34 -4.14 -13.89
C ALA A 137 -1.32 -5.52 -13.22
N ASP A 138 -0.54 -6.48 -13.72
CA ASP A 138 -0.36 -7.79 -13.07
C ASP A 138 0.24 -7.67 -11.65
N ILE A 139 1.21 -6.76 -11.46
CA ILE A 139 1.76 -6.42 -10.13
C ILE A 139 0.65 -5.88 -9.22
N LEU A 140 -0.19 -4.98 -9.73
CA LEU A 140 -1.31 -4.41 -8.96
C LEU A 140 -2.33 -5.48 -8.54
N HIS A 141 -2.61 -6.47 -9.40
CA HIS A 141 -3.47 -7.59 -9.04
C HIS A 141 -2.93 -8.40 -7.86
N GLY A 142 -1.63 -8.71 -7.87
CA GLY A 142 -0.97 -9.41 -6.76
C GLY A 142 -1.11 -8.65 -5.44
N ILE A 143 -0.84 -7.34 -5.46
CA ILE A 143 -0.95 -6.48 -4.28
C ILE A 143 -2.39 -6.45 -3.76
N VAL A 144 -3.38 -6.27 -4.64
CA VAL A 144 -4.80 -6.26 -4.25
C VAL A 144 -5.22 -7.59 -3.63
N HIS A 145 -4.81 -8.71 -4.22
CA HIS A 145 -5.11 -10.04 -3.69
C HIS A 145 -4.60 -10.21 -2.25
N ASP A 146 -3.35 -9.84 -1.99
CA ASP A 146 -2.73 -10.02 -0.68
C ASP A 146 -3.31 -9.07 0.36
N LEU A 147 -3.56 -7.81 -0.02
CA LEU A 147 -4.20 -6.82 0.85
C LEU A 147 -5.65 -7.20 1.20
N GLU A 148 -6.47 -7.63 0.23
CA GLU A 148 -7.85 -8.05 0.48
C GLU A 148 -7.92 -9.28 1.40
N LYS A 149 -6.94 -10.19 1.30
CA LYS A 149 -6.80 -11.31 2.24
C LYS A 149 -6.52 -10.82 3.66
N GLN A 150 -5.62 -9.85 3.84
CA GLN A 150 -5.33 -9.25 5.16
C GLN A 150 -6.56 -8.53 5.74
N ALA A 151 -7.29 -7.78 4.91
CA ALA A 151 -8.53 -7.12 5.33
C ALA A 151 -9.58 -8.14 5.79
N TRP A 152 -9.73 -9.26 5.09
CA TRP A 152 -10.59 -10.37 5.53
C TRP A 152 -10.16 -10.92 6.90
N MET A 153 -8.88 -11.26 7.08
CA MET A 153 -8.40 -11.84 8.34
C MET A 153 -8.63 -10.89 9.52
N LEU A 154 -8.37 -9.60 9.36
CA LEU A 154 -8.62 -8.58 10.39
C LEU A 154 -10.12 -8.38 10.68
N THR A 155 -10.96 -8.32 9.65
CA THR A 155 -12.40 -8.13 9.86
C THR A 155 -13.09 -9.36 10.45
N ALA A 156 -12.55 -10.56 10.21
CA ALA A 156 -13.05 -11.80 10.77
C ALA A 156 -12.95 -11.84 12.32
N GLU A 157 -11.95 -11.16 12.90
CA GLU A 157 -11.77 -11.03 14.35
C GLU A 157 -13.02 -10.46 15.05
N ASN A 158 -13.68 -9.49 14.40
CA ASN A 158 -14.85 -8.81 14.93
C ASN A 158 -16.18 -9.33 14.36
N ALA A 159 -16.13 -10.32 13.47
CA ALA A 159 -17.31 -10.79 12.76
C ALA A 159 -18.17 -11.71 13.61
N THR A 160 -19.50 -11.55 13.52
CA THR A 160 -20.46 -12.52 14.04
C THR A 160 -20.90 -13.50 12.95
N PRO A 161 -21.03 -14.80 13.23
CA PRO A 161 -21.54 -15.77 12.26
C PRO A 161 -22.91 -15.35 11.70
N ARG A 162 -23.07 -15.46 10.38
CA ARG A 162 -24.39 -15.25 9.76
C ARG A 162 -25.31 -16.38 10.19
N ARG A 163 -26.51 -16.05 10.68
CA ARG A 163 -27.54 -17.05 10.95
C ARG A 163 -28.12 -17.52 9.62
N SER A 164 -28.09 -18.83 9.40
CA SER A 164 -28.76 -19.53 8.29
C SER A 164 -30.28 -19.53 8.48
#